data_AF-A0A6I1G9M4-F1
#
_entry.id   AF-A0A6I1G9M4-F1
#
_cell.length_a   1.000
_cell.length_b   1.000
_cell.length_c   1.000
_cell.angle_alpha   90.00
_cell.angle_beta   90.00
_cell.angle_gamma   90.00
#
_symmetry.space_group_name_H-M   'P 1'
#
loop_
_entity.id
_entity.type
_entity.pdbx_description
1 polymer ?
#
loop_
_entity_poly.entity_id
_entity_poly.type
_entity_poly.pdbx_seq_one_letter_code
_entity_poly.pdbx_strand_id
1 'polypeptide(L)'
;MRWVSAAVVTAVVFGLLDAIWLGRIGRPIYTDRLGELLAPRVDMTAALLFYAIYVLGITYLVTVPALERDSPLSAAVGGAVLGLVAYATWNLTNLAVLRGFPASIVPIDMAWGAVATAVTALVTVLVVRALPWVSS
;
A
#
# COMPACT_ATOMS: atom_id res chain seq x y z
N MET A 1 -15.08 -4.31 17.88
CA MET A 1 -13.84 -4.97 17.42
C MET A 1 -13.48 -4.69 15.95
N ARG A 2 -14.37 -4.04 15.16
CA ARG A 2 -14.17 -3.68 13.75
C ARG A 2 -12.83 -3.05 13.37
N TRP A 3 -12.29 -2.20 14.24
CA TRP A 3 -11.02 -1.50 14.03
C TRP A 3 -9.82 -2.46 14.01
N VAL A 4 -9.70 -3.31 15.04
CA VAL A 4 -8.62 -4.27 15.17
C VAL A 4 -8.67 -5.28 14.03
N SER A 5 -9.86 -5.78 13.71
CA SER A 5 -10.02 -6.69 12.59
C SER A 5 -9.68 -6.09 11.24
N ALA A 6 -10.11 -4.84 11.00
CA ALA A 6 -9.78 -4.14 9.76
C ALA A 6 -8.27 -3.94 9.66
N ALA A 7 -7.60 -3.57 10.76
CA ALA A 7 -6.14 -3.43 10.79
C ALA A 7 -5.42 -4.74 10.48
N VAL A 8 -5.83 -5.85 11.10
CA VAL A 8 -5.22 -7.17 10.88
C VAL A 8 -5.40 -7.64 9.44
N VAL A 9 -6.63 -7.55 8.91
CA VAL A 9 -6.90 -7.96 7.51
C VAL A 9 -6.17 -7.04 6.53
N THR A 10 -6.15 -5.72 6.78
CA THR A 10 -5.37 -4.76 5.98
C THR A 10 -3.90 -5.14 5.95
N ALA A 11 -3.30 -5.42 7.12
CA ALA A 11 -1.89 -5.81 7.23
C ALA A 11 -1.57 -7.06 6.41
N VAL A 12 -2.42 -8.09 6.52
CA VAL A 12 -2.23 -9.35 5.80
C VAL A 12 -2.37 -9.15 4.30
N VAL A 13 -3.44 -8.48 3.83
CA VAL A 13 -3.69 -8.32 2.40
C VAL A 13 -2.62 -7.43 1.77
N PHE A 14 -2.30 -6.29 2.39
CA PHE A 14 -1.26 -5.39 1.88
C PHE A 14 0.10 -6.08 1.86
N GLY A 15 0.47 -6.75 2.96
CA GLY A 15 1.74 -7.47 3.06
C GLY A 15 1.89 -8.57 2.01
N LEU A 16 0.81 -9.31 1.69
CA LEU A 16 0.83 -10.33 0.64
C LEU A 16 1.00 -9.72 -0.76
N LEU A 17 0.28 -8.63 -1.06
CA LEU A 17 0.41 -7.93 -2.34
C LEU A 17 1.83 -7.36 -2.49
N ASP A 18 2.35 -6.73 -1.45
CA ASP A 18 3.67 -6.12 -1.48
C ASP A 18 4.79 -7.17 -1.53
N ALA A 19 4.63 -8.31 -0.88
CA ALA A 19 5.55 -9.44 -1.03
C ALA A 19 5.60 -9.98 -2.48
N ILE A 20 4.46 -9.99 -3.18
CA ILE A 20 4.43 -10.36 -4.61
C ILE A 20 5.18 -9.32 -5.44
N TRP A 21 4.98 -8.04 -5.17
CA TRP A 21 5.66 -6.95 -5.84
C TRP A 21 7.18 -7.01 -5.63
N LEU A 22 7.63 -6.93 -4.38
CA LEU A 22 9.04 -6.93 -4.02
C LEU A 22 9.74 -8.26 -4.29
N GLY A 23 9.01 -9.37 -4.33
CA GLY A 23 9.57 -10.69 -4.60
C GLY A 23 9.70 -11.03 -6.09
N ARG A 24 8.75 -10.59 -6.92
CA ARG A 24 8.62 -11.06 -8.31
C ARG A 24 8.57 -9.95 -9.35
N ILE A 25 7.71 -8.95 -9.15
CA ILE A 25 7.37 -7.97 -10.20
C ILE A 25 8.30 -6.76 -10.14
N GLY A 26 8.30 -6.08 -9.00
CA GLY A 26 9.11 -4.90 -8.73
C GLY A 26 10.59 -5.21 -8.61
N ARG A 27 10.98 -6.38 -8.11
CA ARG A 27 12.39 -6.75 -7.90
C ARG A 27 13.28 -6.51 -9.14
N PRO A 28 13.01 -7.12 -10.30
CA PRO A 28 13.83 -6.90 -11.50
C PRO A 28 13.79 -5.44 -11.95
N ILE A 29 12.63 -4.78 -11.86
CA ILE A 29 12.48 -3.37 -12.25
C ILE A 29 13.35 -2.47 -11.36
N TYR A 30 13.32 -2.67 -10.05
CA TYR A 30 14.13 -1.89 -9.12
C TYR A 30 15.62 -2.16 -9.31
N THR A 31 16.04 -3.41 -9.44
CA THR A 31 17.45 -3.73 -9.65
C THR A 31 17.98 -3.14 -10.95
N ASP A 32 17.19 -3.19 -12.02
CA ASP A 32 17.61 -2.70 -13.35
C ASP A 32 17.58 -1.18 -13.46
N ARG A 33 16.61 -0.52 -12.79
CA ARG A 33 16.38 0.93 -12.92
C ARG A 33 17.06 1.75 -11.84
N LEU A 34 17.06 1.29 -10.59
CA LEU A 34 17.64 2.02 -9.47
C LEU A 34 19.12 1.67 -9.27
N GLY A 35 19.53 0.42 -9.54
CA GLY A 35 20.93 0.01 -9.53
C GLY A 35 21.69 0.48 -8.30
N GLU A 36 22.64 1.40 -8.49
CA GLU A 36 23.49 1.99 -7.45
C GLU A 36 22.73 2.83 -6.40
N LEU A 37 21.50 3.27 -6.70
CA LEU A 37 20.63 3.97 -5.73
C LEU A 37 20.06 3.02 -4.66
N LEU A 38 20.10 1.70 -4.89
CA LEU A 38 19.63 0.73 -3.91
C LEU A 38 20.64 0.56 -2.77
N ALA A 39 20.12 0.57 -1.54
CA ALA A 39 20.94 0.28 -0.37
C ALA A 39 21.51 -1.14 -0.44
N PRO A 40 22.78 -1.36 -0.01
CA PRO A 40 23.40 -2.69 0.01
C PRO A 40 22.67 -3.70 0.91
N ARG A 41 21.95 -3.20 1.92
CA ARG A 41 21.11 -3.98 2.82
C ARG A 41 19.85 -3.19 3.11
N VAL A 42 18.73 -3.90 3.25
CA VAL A 42 17.46 -3.27 3.61
C VAL A 42 17.50 -2.80 5.06
N ASP A 43 17.12 -1.55 5.28
CA ASP A 43 16.88 -1.02 6.63
C ASP A 43 15.55 -1.58 7.17
N MET A 44 15.65 -2.55 8.08
CA MET A 44 14.48 -3.21 8.67
C MET A 44 13.67 -2.30 9.58
N THR A 45 14.30 -1.32 10.21
CA THR A 45 13.60 -0.39 11.09
C THR A 45 12.70 0.51 10.25
N ALA A 46 13.26 1.11 9.18
CA ALA A 46 12.49 1.95 8.27
C ALA A 46 11.36 1.17 7.59
N ALA A 47 11.63 -0.07 7.15
CA ALA A 47 10.61 -0.93 6.53
C ALA A 47 9.45 -1.24 7.48
N LEU A 48 9.74 -1.68 8.71
CA LEU A 48 8.69 -2.01 9.69
C LEU A 48 7.86 -0.79 10.08
N LEU A 49 8.51 0.37 10.26
CA LEU A 49 7.81 1.64 10.53
C LEU A 49 6.90 2.03 9.37
N PHE A 50 7.36 1.91 8.13
CA PHE A 50 6.54 2.14 6.95
C PHE A 50 5.30 1.24 6.95
N TYR A 51 5.46 -0.08 7.09
CA TYR A 51 4.31 -0.98 7.09
C TYR A 51 3.33 -0.67 8.21
N ALA A 52 3.81 -0.41 9.42
CA ALA A 52 2.94 -0.07 10.55
C ALA A 52 2.14 1.21 10.27
N ILE A 53 2.82 2.30 9.87
CA ILE A 53 2.18 3.59 9.58
C ILE A 53 1.21 3.45 8.41
N TYR A 54 1.60 2.76 7.35
CA TYR A 54 0.81 2.67 6.14
C TYR A 54 -0.45 1.81 6.33
N VAL A 55 -0.33 0.67 7.00
CA VAL A 55 -1.48 -0.17 7.37
C VAL A 55 -2.46 0.60 8.27
N LEU A 56 -1.94 1.32 9.27
CA LEU A 56 -2.79 2.16 10.13
C LEU A 56 -3.46 3.28 9.34
N GLY A 57 -2.75 3.91 8.40
CA GLY A 57 -3.27 4.94 7.51
C GLY A 57 -4.40 4.42 6.61
N ILE A 58 -4.20 3.27 5.95
CA ILE A 58 -5.25 2.60 5.15
C ILE A 58 -6.45 2.28 6.04
N THR A 59 -6.20 1.78 7.25
CA THR A 59 -7.28 1.39 8.16
C THR A 59 -8.11 2.59 8.61
N TYR A 60 -7.43 3.65 9.05
CA TYR A 60 -8.04 4.88 9.58
C TYR A 60 -8.77 5.68 8.51
N LEU A 61 -8.11 5.91 7.37
CA LEU A 61 -8.61 6.84 6.36
C LEU A 61 -9.57 6.17 5.38
N VAL A 62 -9.47 4.85 5.19
CA VAL A 62 -10.16 4.15 4.11
C VAL A 62 -11.06 3.03 4.63
N THR A 63 -10.51 1.97 5.22
CA THR A 63 -11.28 0.74 5.42
C THR A 63 -12.34 0.87 6.51
N VAL A 64 -12.02 1.50 7.64
CA VAL A 64 -13.03 1.74 8.69
C VAL A 64 -14.13 2.70 8.23
N PRO A 65 -13.83 3.88 7.66
CA PRO A 65 -14.88 4.75 7.13
C PRO A 65 -15.73 4.09 6.05
N ALA A 66 -15.15 3.22 5.21
CA ALA A 66 -15.90 2.48 4.20
C ALA A 66 -16.80 1.38 4.80
N LEU A 67 -16.38 0.73 5.88
CA LEU A 67 -17.21 -0.21 6.65
C LEU A 67 -18.38 0.50 7.33
N GLU A 68 -18.15 1.69 7.90
CA GLU A 68 -19.20 2.49 8.54
C GLU A 68 -20.26 2.97 7.54
N ARG A 69 -19.84 3.31 6.32
CA ARG A 69 -20.73 3.74 5.22
C ARG A 69 -21.33 2.57 4.42
N ASP A 70 -20.99 1.33 4.77
CA ASP A 70 -21.35 0.12 4.03
C ASP A 70 -21.05 0.18 2.52
N SER A 71 -19.91 0.79 2.14
CA SER A 71 -19.59 1.10 0.75
C SER A 71 -18.24 0.52 0.30
N PRO A 72 -18.23 -0.67 -0.32
CA PRO A 72 -17.02 -1.25 -0.93
C PRO A 72 -16.42 -0.37 -2.04
N LEU A 73 -17.26 0.37 -2.77
CA LEU A 73 -16.79 1.31 -3.78
C LEU A 73 -16.00 2.46 -3.14
N SER A 74 -16.45 2.98 -2.00
CA SER A 74 -15.71 3.98 -1.23
C SER A 74 -14.35 3.43 -0.75
N ALA A 75 -14.27 2.13 -0.44
CA ALA A 75 -13.00 1.51 -0.07
C ALA A 75 -12.03 1.44 -1.26
N ALA A 76 -12.51 1.00 -2.42
CA ALA A 76 -11.70 0.91 -3.63
C ALA A 76 -11.20 2.28 -4.09
N VAL A 77 -12.08 3.28 -4.16
CA VAL A 77 -11.71 4.65 -4.58
C VAL A 77 -10.80 5.31 -3.54
N GLY A 78 -11.16 5.24 -2.25
CA GLY A 78 -10.34 5.81 -1.18
C GLY A 78 -8.96 5.16 -1.09
N GLY A 79 -8.89 3.84 -1.29
CA GLY A 79 -7.64 3.10 -1.35
C GLY A 79 -6.79 3.49 -2.56
N ALA A 80 -7.40 3.62 -3.74
CA ALA A 80 -6.70 4.07 -4.95
C ALA A 80 -6.10 5.48 -4.76
N VAL A 81 -6.87 6.40 -4.19
CA VAL A 81 -6.42 7.78 -3.92
C VAL A 81 -5.30 7.79 -2.90
N LEU A 82 -5.45 7.10 -1.77
CA LEU A 82 -4.40 7.04 -0.73
C LEU A 82 -3.12 6.38 -1.27
N GLY A 83 -3.26 5.30 -2.03
CA GLY A 83 -2.16 4.63 -2.73
C GLY A 83 -1.42 5.55 -3.68
N LEU A 84 -2.17 6.25 -4.54
CA LEU A 84 -1.59 7.20 -5.47
C LEU A 84 -0.85 8.31 -4.74
N VAL A 85 -1.42 8.90 -3.69
CA VAL A 85 -0.78 9.96 -2.91
C VAL A 85 0.53 9.48 -2.31
N ALA A 86 0.53 8.34 -1.59
CA ALA A 86 1.72 7.83 -0.93
C ALA A 86 2.85 7.53 -1.92
N TYR A 87 2.54 6.84 -3.02
CA TYR A 87 3.53 6.47 -4.01
C TYR A 87 3.98 7.67 -4.86
N ALA A 88 3.10 8.64 -5.11
CA ALA A 88 3.48 9.90 -5.75
C ALA A 88 4.42 10.71 -4.86
N THR A 89 4.18 10.76 -3.53
CA THR A 89 5.08 11.43 -2.59
C THR A 89 6.48 10.83 -2.66
N TRP A 90 6.61 9.51 -2.67
CA TRP A 90 7.93 8.88 -2.84
C TRP A 90 8.55 9.17 -4.22
N ASN A 91 7.82 8.85 -5.30
CA ASN A 91 8.38 8.85 -6.65
C ASN A 91 8.63 10.26 -7.19
N LEU A 92 7.67 11.18 -7.04
CA LEU A 92 7.79 12.52 -7.60
C LEU A 92 8.76 13.38 -6.78
N THR A 93 8.81 13.22 -5.46
CA THR A 93 9.82 13.91 -4.65
C THR A 93 11.21 13.42 -5.01
N ASN A 94 11.44 12.10 -5.12
CA ASN A 94 12.74 11.59 -5.55
C ASN A 94 13.11 12.02 -6.97
N LEU A 95 12.15 12.02 -7.91
CA LEU A 95 12.39 12.53 -9.26
C LEU A 95 12.80 14.02 -9.25
N ALA A 96 12.25 14.82 -8.33
CA ALA A 96 12.55 16.23 -8.23
C ALA A 96 13.90 16.52 -7.54
N VAL A 97 14.30 15.71 -6.56
CA VAL A 97 15.46 16.02 -5.69
C VAL A 97 16.70 15.17 -5.94
N LEU A 98 16.56 13.94 -6.46
CA LEU A 98 17.68 13.04 -6.70
C LEU A 98 18.15 13.09 -8.16
N ARG A 99 19.44 13.36 -8.35
CA ARG A 99 20.06 13.29 -9.67
C ARG A 99 20.13 11.83 -10.13
N GLY A 100 19.63 11.56 -11.33
CA GLY A 100 19.68 10.22 -11.95
C GLY A 100 18.52 9.29 -11.54
N PHE A 101 17.50 9.79 -10.83
CA PHE A 101 16.33 8.98 -10.52
C PHE A 101 15.57 8.60 -11.81
N PRO A 102 15.27 7.30 -12.04
CA PRO A 102 14.75 6.83 -13.32
C PRO A 102 13.28 7.19 -13.51
N ALA A 103 12.98 8.23 -14.29
CA ALA A 103 11.61 8.69 -14.57
C ALA A 103 10.66 7.58 -15.09
N SER A 104 11.20 6.54 -15.74
CA SER A 104 10.44 5.39 -16.21
C SER A 104 9.76 4.57 -15.10
N ILE A 105 10.29 4.60 -13.87
CA ILE A 105 9.73 3.82 -12.75
C ILE A 105 8.51 4.50 -12.14
N VAL A 106 8.47 5.82 -12.20
CA VAL A 106 7.46 6.67 -11.55
C VAL A 106 6.02 6.26 -11.89
N PRO A 107 5.61 6.20 -13.18
CA PRO A 107 4.23 5.84 -13.50
C PRO A 107 3.89 4.38 -13.14
N ILE A 108 4.86 3.48 -13.22
CA ILE A 108 4.69 2.05 -12.91
C ILE A 108 4.42 1.88 -11.41
N ASP A 109 5.27 2.50 -10.59
CA ASP A 109 5.21 2.38 -9.14
C ASP A 109 3.98 3.10 -8.56
N MET A 110 3.64 4.28 -9.10
CA MET A 110 2.41 4.99 -8.73
C MET A 110 1.14 4.20 -9.09
N ALA A 111 1.11 3.58 -10.27
CA ALA A 111 -0.02 2.74 -10.67
C ALA A 111 -0.15 1.50 -9.78
N TRP A 112 0.97 0.85 -9.46
CA TRP A 112 0.98 -0.27 -8.52
C TRP A 112 0.48 0.15 -7.14
N GLY A 113 0.99 1.25 -6.59
CA GLY A 113 0.58 1.77 -5.29
C GLY A 113 -0.92 2.05 -5.20
N ALA A 114 -1.49 2.68 -6.23
CA ALA A 114 -2.93 2.89 -6.32
C ALA A 114 -3.71 1.58 -6.35
N VAL A 115 -3.32 0.64 -7.23
CA VAL A 115 -4.03 -0.64 -7.39
C VAL A 115 -3.90 -1.52 -6.13
N ALA A 116 -2.70 -1.68 -5.59
CA ALA A 116 -2.44 -2.50 -4.42
C ALA A 116 -3.23 -2.01 -3.20
N THR A 117 -3.28 -0.69 -3.00
CA THR A 117 -4.01 -0.08 -1.89
C THR A 117 -5.52 -0.15 -2.08
N ALA A 118 -6.02 0.03 -3.31
CA ALA A 118 -7.43 -0.14 -3.65
C ALA A 118 -7.90 -1.58 -3.41
N VAL A 119 -7.13 -2.57 -3.88
CA VAL A 119 -7.43 -4.00 -3.69
C VAL A 119 -7.37 -4.34 -2.21
N THR A 120 -6.35 -3.87 -1.48
CA THR A 120 -6.23 -4.06 -0.03
C THR A 120 -7.47 -3.57 0.68
N ALA A 121 -7.89 -2.33 0.40
CA ALA A 121 -9.04 -1.73 1.06
C ALA A 121 -10.34 -2.46 0.71
N LEU A 122 -10.56 -2.77 -0.57
CA LEU A 122 -11.74 -3.51 -1.04
C LEU A 122 -11.85 -4.89 -0.39
N VAL A 123 -10.78 -5.69 -0.46
CA VAL A 123 -10.76 -7.04 0.11
C VAL A 123 -10.95 -6.99 1.63
N THR A 124 -10.32 -6.03 2.31
CA THR A 124 -10.51 -5.83 3.75
C THR A 124 -11.97 -5.61 4.10
N VAL A 125 -12.64 -4.70 3.39
CA VAL A 125 -14.07 -4.42 3.62
C VAL A 125 -14.92 -5.66 3.37
N LEU A 126 -14.68 -6.40 2.28
CA LEU A 126 -15.45 -7.60 1.95
C LEU A 126 -15.26 -8.71 3.00
N VAL A 127 -14.03 -8.95 3.44
CA VAL A 127 -13.70 -9.99 4.42
C VAL A 127 -14.29 -9.65 5.79
N VAL A 128 -14.13 -8.42 6.26
CA VAL A 128 -14.65 -8.00 7.58
C VAL A 128 -16.19 -8.02 7.60
N ARG A 129 -16.85 -7.72 6.47
CA ARG A 129 -18.32 -7.84 6.36
C ARG A 129 -18.80 -9.29 6.35
N ALA A 130 -18.03 -10.19 5.72
CA ALA A 130 -18.41 -11.60 5.60
C ALA A 130 -18.26 -12.40 6.92
N LEU A 131 -17.49 -11.88 7.89
CA LEU A 131 -17.19 -12.56 9.14
C LEU A 131 -17.89 -11.87 10.34
N PRO A 132 -19.12 -12.27 10.72
CA PRO A 132 -19.91 -11.55 11.73
C PRO A 132 -19.24 -11.46 13.12
N TRP A 133 -18.47 -12.47 13.52
CA TRP A 133 -17.69 -12.48 14.79
C TRP A 133 -16.49 -11.53 14.81
N VAL A 134 -16.08 -11.04 13.64
CA VAL A 134 -15.01 -10.04 13.46
C VAL A 134 -15.58 -8.62 13.62
N SER A 135 -16.87 -8.46 13.33
CA SER A 135 -17.59 -7.18 13.33
C SER A 135 -18.24 -6.78 14.66
N SER A 136 -18.27 -7.71 15.64
CA SER A 136 -18.86 -7.54 16.98
C SER A 136 -18.14 -6.51 17.85
#